data_AF-A0A2G9FVY0-F1
#
_entry.id   AF-A0A2G9FVY0-F1
#
_cell.length_a   1.000
_cell.length_b   1.000
_cell.length_c   1.000
_cell.angle_alpha   90.00
_cell.angle_beta   90.00
_cell.angle_gamma   90.00
#
_symmetry.space_group_name_H-M   'P 1'
#
loop_
_entity.id
_entity.type
_entity.pdbx_description
1 polymer ?
#
loop_
_entity_poly.entity_id
_entity_poly.type
_entity_poly.pdbx_seq_one_letter_code
_entity_poly.pdbx_strand_id
1 'polypeptide(L)'
;MSLLKERLAVPSNKNLPTVDYRKYSRVKKWTLGLTGYRDQIAIIRASGNIFRVRNPLSSARSGIVAEQFIEKIRRVRESKRYKAVVLRIDSPGGDVLASDLMWREIKLLAASKPVVASMADVAASGGYYMAMAAETIVAENLTLTGSIGVVTGKVNLERLYEKIGLNKEIISRGRYAELTAAEQRPFRDDEAELFAKSAQNVYRSFRDKAASSRSMTVDKMEEVAQGRVWTGNDAASLGLVDAIGGISRAVAIAKQKANLPLDKQVTLVELSRPSISLPQILGALGSSIAKADEAIKELLEVMASSDGIQARMDGIMLEQLDGASHDSIIFALIKDYLSCL
;
A
#
# COMPACT_ATOMS: atom_id res chain seq x y z
N MET A 1 9.93 -30.67 17.23
CA MET A 1 10.86 -30.28 18.32
C MET A 1 11.94 -31.32 18.63
N SER A 2 11.68 -32.63 18.44
CA SER A 2 12.70 -33.69 18.57
C SER A 2 13.92 -33.49 17.67
N LEU A 3 13.70 -33.16 16.39
CA LEU A 3 14.77 -32.95 15.41
C LEU A 3 15.75 -31.81 15.78
N LEU A 4 15.22 -30.74 16.39
CA LEU A 4 16.02 -29.60 16.86
C LEU A 4 16.83 -29.95 18.11
N LYS A 5 16.27 -30.74 19.03
CA LYS A 5 16.97 -31.24 20.22
C LYS A 5 18.15 -32.14 19.83
N GLU A 6 17.94 -33.03 18.87
CA GLU A 6 18.99 -33.91 18.33
C GLU A 6 20.13 -33.09 17.69
N ARG A 7 19.80 -32.13 16.80
CA ARG A 7 20.78 -31.24 16.15
C ARG A 7 21.59 -30.39 17.12
N LEU A 8 20.98 -29.99 18.24
CA LEU A 8 21.61 -29.15 19.27
C LEU A 8 22.24 -29.97 20.41
N ALA A 9 22.27 -31.31 20.29
CA ALA A 9 22.73 -32.22 21.33
C ALA A 9 22.05 -32.00 22.69
N VAL A 10 20.77 -31.58 22.69
CA VAL A 10 19.97 -31.41 23.91
C VAL A 10 19.27 -32.73 24.21
N PRO A 11 19.44 -33.28 25.43
CA PRO A 11 18.75 -34.50 25.85
C PRO A 11 17.23 -34.42 25.62
N SER A 12 16.61 -35.53 25.21
CA SER A 12 15.17 -35.58 24.89
C SER A 12 14.28 -35.12 26.06
N ASN A 13 14.72 -35.36 27.29
CA ASN A 13 14.07 -34.97 28.54
C ASN A 13 14.30 -33.50 28.97
N LYS A 14 15.17 -32.74 28.29
CA LYS A 14 15.41 -31.32 28.58
C LYS A 14 14.65 -30.42 27.61
N ASN A 15 14.18 -29.28 28.10
CA ASN A 15 13.60 -28.24 27.26
C ASN A 15 14.68 -27.52 26.47
N LEU A 16 14.35 -27.13 25.23
CA LEU A 16 15.23 -26.29 24.44
C LEU A 16 15.30 -24.90 25.07
N PRO A 17 16.50 -24.27 25.12
CA PRO A 17 16.60 -22.87 25.48
C PRO A 17 15.93 -22.05 24.38
N THR A 18 14.73 -21.55 24.67
CA THR A 18 13.97 -20.68 23.76
C THR A 18 13.94 -19.26 24.32
N VAL A 19 13.86 -18.30 23.42
CA VAL A 19 13.63 -16.89 23.75
C VAL A 19 12.40 -16.43 22.99
N ASP A 20 11.48 -15.78 23.70
CA ASP A 20 10.33 -15.17 23.07
C ASP A 20 10.75 -14.04 22.12
N TYR A 21 10.04 -13.89 21.00
CA TYR A 21 10.34 -12.85 20.01
C TYR A 21 10.27 -11.44 20.60
N ARG A 22 9.34 -11.16 21.53
CA ARG A 22 9.26 -9.84 22.19
C ARG A 22 10.50 -9.58 23.06
N LYS A 23 10.99 -10.62 23.74
CA LYS A 23 12.24 -10.52 24.51
C LYS A 23 13.44 -10.33 23.60
N TYR A 24 13.51 -11.07 22.50
CA TYR A 24 14.59 -10.97 21.51
C TYR A 24 14.63 -9.60 20.82
N SER A 25 13.47 -9.08 20.39
CA SER A 25 13.36 -7.80 19.67
C SER A 25 13.69 -6.57 20.53
N ARG A 26 13.66 -6.68 21.87
CA ARG A 26 14.06 -5.62 22.81
C ARG A 26 15.59 -5.51 22.98
N VAL A 27 16.36 -6.49 22.50
CA VAL A 27 17.83 -6.44 22.59
C VAL A 27 18.33 -5.23 21.81
N LYS A 28 19.08 -4.35 22.50
CA LYS A 28 19.62 -3.14 21.88
C LYS A 28 20.70 -3.53 20.88
N LYS A 29 20.65 -2.96 19.67
CA LYS A 29 21.57 -3.27 18.56
C LYS A 29 23.05 -3.14 18.95
N TRP A 30 23.39 -2.15 19.78
CA TRP A 30 24.78 -1.95 20.23
C TRP A 30 25.31 -3.12 21.08
N THR A 31 24.44 -3.84 21.80
CA THR A 31 24.83 -5.02 22.60
C THR A 31 25.30 -6.18 21.71
N LEU A 32 24.93 -6.16 20.43
CA LEU A 32 25.35 -7.11 19.41
C LEU A 32 26.48 -6.56 18.52
N GLY A 33 27.09 -5.43 18.87
CA GLY A 33 28.07 -4.76 18.01
C GLY A 33 27.47 -4.16 16.73
N LEU A 34 26.14 -4.11 16.61
CA LEU A 34 25.42 -3.54 15.47
C LEU A 34 25.23 -2.02 15.66
N THR A 35 26.33 -1.30 15.87
CA THR A 35 26.33 0.16 15.84
C THR A 35 26.21 0.61 14.38
N GLY A 36 25.37 1.61 14.09
CA GLY A 36 25.04 1.98 12.71
C GLY A 36 26.27 2.21 11.84
N TYR A 37 26.29 1.63 10.65
CA TYR A 37 27.35 1.79 9.66
C TYR A 37 27.25 3.17 9.00
N ARG A 38 28.40 3.67 8.55
CA ARG A 38 28.51 4.98 7.89
C ARG A 38 27.66 5.08 6.62
N ASP A 39 27.62 4.02 5.83
CA ASP A 39 26.82 3.97 4.60
C ASP A 39 25.42 3.44 4.89
N GLN A 40 24.43 4.18 4.39
CA GLN A 40 23.02 3.89 4.62
C GLN A 40 22.30 3.62 3.31
N ILE A 41 21.39 2.64 3.34
CA ILE A 41 20.43 2.39 2.26
C ILE A 41 19.04 2.69 2.81
N ALA A 42 18.31 3.57 2.15
CA ALA A 42 16.94 3.88 2.55
C ALA A 42 16.00 2.78 2.07
N ILE A 43 15.15 2.27 2.97
CA ILE A 43 14.04 1.39 2.62
C ILE A 43 12.75 2.21 2.70
N ILE A 44 12.11 2.41 1.56
CA ILE A 44 10.82 3.11 1.49
C ILE A 44 9.75 2.04 1.25
N ARG A 45 8.85 1.86 2.22
CA ARG A 45 7.69 0.96 2.06
C ARG A 45 6.51 1.70 1.44
N ALA A 46 5.91 1.08 0.44
CA ALA A 46 4.66 1.48 -0.18
C ALA A 46 3.69 0.29 -0.09
N SER A 47 2.77 0.30 0.88
CA SER A 47 1.86 -0.82 1.14
C SER A 47 0.39 -0.39 1.18
N GLY A 48 -0.46 -1.17 0.52
CA GLY A 48 -1.90 -0.94 0.40
C GLY A 48 -2.31 -0.14 -0.83
N ASN A 49 -3.60 0.23 -0.88
CA ASN A 49 -4.18 1.01 -1.98
C ASN A 49 -3.57 2.40 -2.09
N ILE A 50 -3.46 2.92 -3.31
CA ILE A 50 -2.92 4.24 -3.61
C ILE A 50 -4.05 5.28 -3.60
N PHE A 51 -3.90 6.30 -2.75
CA PHE A 51 -4.78 7.44 -2.64
C PHE A 51 -4.04 8.73 -2.93
N ARG A 52 -4.73 9.69 -3.54
CA ARG A 52 -4.16 11.02 -3.81
C ARG A 52 -3.96 11.83 -2.53
N VAL A 53 -5.01 11.91 -1.73
CA VAL A 53 -5.05 12.68 -0.48
C VAL A 53 -5.48 11.77 0.67
N ARG A 54 -5.10 12.15 1.90
CA ARG A 54 -5.57 11.46 3.10
C ARG A 54 -7.08 11.65 3.21
N ASN A 55 -7.83 10.55 3.30
CA ASN A 55 -9.24 10.62 3.67
C ASN A 55 -9.34 10.87 5.19
N PRO A 56 -9.92 12.00 5.67
CA PRO A 56 -10.07 12.29 7.09
C PRO A 56 -10.93 11.26 7.85
N LEU A 57 -11.87 10.62 7.15
CA LEU A 57 -12.79 9.61 7.69
C LEU A 57 -12.23 8.19 7.61
N SER A 58 -11.11 7.99 6.89
CA SER A 58 -10.46 6.68 6.83
C SER A 58 -9.57 6.51 8.06
N SER A 59 -9.79 5.43 8.80
CA SER A 59 -8.91 5.02 9.90
C SER A 59 -7.47 5.00 9.38
N ALA A 60 -6.55 5.66 10.10
CA ALA A 60 -5.19 6.01 9.68
C ALA A 60 -4.22 4.82 9.38
N ARG A 61 -4.71 3.65 8.95
CA ARG A 61 -3.96 2.39 8.98
C ARG A 61 -3.79 1.66 7.65
N SER A 62 -4.40 2.06 6.53
CA SER A 62 -4.21 1.26 5.31
C SER A 62 -4.12 2.11 4.04
N GLY A 63 -2.96 2.08 3.39
CA GLY A 63 -2.76 2.65 2.05
C GLY A 63 -1.58 3.60 1.92
N ILE A 64 -1.22 3.84 0.66
CA ILE A 64 -0.20 4.78 0.22
C ILE A 64 -0.89 6.12 -0.05
N VAL A 65 -0.56 7.15 0.73
CA VAL A 65 -0.98 8.52 0.44
C VAL A 65 0.12 9.21 -0.37
N ALA A 66 -0.17 9.56 -1.62
CA ALA A 66 0.82 10.04 -2.56
C ALA A 66 1.56 11.29 -2.07
N GLU A 67 0.87 12.24 -1.45
CA GLU A 67 1.49 13.45 -0.89
C GLU A 67 2.62 13.12 0.11
N GLN A 68 2.33 12.26 1.10
CA GLN A 68 3.29 11.85 2.12
C GLN A 68 4.43 10.99 1.53
N PHE A 69 4.08 10.17 0.54
CA PHE A 69 5.07 9.34 -0.15
C PHE A 69 6.04 10.21 -0.97
N ILE A 70 5.53 11.18 -1.72
CA ILE A 70 6.31 12.14 -2.50
C ILE A 70 7.23 12.96 -1.60
N GLU A 71 6.72 13.46 -0.47
CA GLU A 71 7.54 14.21 0.49
C GLU A 71 8.71 13.34 1.02
N LYS A 72 8.43 12.08 1.34
CA LYS A 72 9.45 11.12 1.76
C LYS A 72 10.51 10.88 0.68
N ILE A 73 10.09 10.73 -0.58
CA ILE A 73 10.99 10.58 -1.73
C ILE A 73 11.89 11.82 -1.88
N ARG A 74 11.34 13.04 -1.75
CA ARG A 74 12.11 14.29 -1.82
C ARG A 74 13.16 14.40 -0.71
N ARG A 75 12.78 14.13 0.54
CA ARG A 75 13.72 14.09 1.69
C ARG A 75 14.86 13.10 1.46
N VAL A 76 14.56 11.93 0.89
CA VAL A 76 15.57 10.92 0.57
C VAL A 76 16.47 11.38 -0.57
N ARG A 77 15.91 12.01 -1.61
CA ARG A 77 16.67 12.57 -2.74
C ARG A 77 17.70 13.59 -2.27
N GLU A 78 17.30 14.53 -1.42
CA GLU A 78 18.15 15.61 -0.90
C GLU A 78 19.19 15.14 0.13
N SER A 79 18.94 14.02 0.82
CA SER A 79 19.86 13.48 1.83
C SER A 79 21.10 12.83 1.20
N LYS A 80 22.29 13.34 1.55
CA LYS A 80 23.60 12.74 1.22
C LYS A 80 23.94 11.48 2.04
N ARG A 81 23.14 11.16 3.06
CA ARG A 81 23.36 9.99 3.94
C ARG A 81 23.05 8.68 3.22
N TYR A 82 22.03 8.68 2.37
CA TYR A 82 21.57 7.49 1.66
C TYR A 82 22.34 7.31 0.36
N LYS A 83 23.05 6.18 0.24
CA LYS A 83 23.83 5.78 -0.94
C LYS A 83 22.98 5.15 -2.03
N ALA A 84 21.91 4.48 -1.63
CA ALA A 84 20.91 3.89 -2.52
C ALA A 84 19.54 3.82 -1.83
N VAL A 85 18.52 3.51 -2.61
CA VAL A 85 17.14 3.35 -2.15
C VAL A 85 16.59 2.02 -2.62
N VAL A 86 15.95 1.29 -1.72
CA VAL A 86 15.08 0.16 -2.06
C VAL A 86 13.64 0.59 -1.83
N LEU A 87 12.85 0.59 -2.89
CA LEU A 87 11.42 0.84 -2.84
C LEU A 87 10.69 -0.50 -2.69
N ARG A 88 10.23 -0.80 -1.47
CA ARG A 88 9.51 -2.05 -1.15
C ARG A 88 8.01 -1.84 -1.41
N ILE A 89 7.49 -2.46 -2.47
CA ILE A 89 6.12 -2.25 -2.96
C ILE A 89 5.27 -3.46 -2.63
N ASP A 90 4.11 -3.20 -2.03
CA ASP A 90 3.07 -4.16 -1.70
C ASP A 90 1.68 -3.53 -1.93
N SER A 91 1.33 -3.33 -3.20
CA SER A 91 0.17 -2.54 -3.61
C SER A 91 -0.54 -3.11 -4.83
N PRO A 92 -1.89 -3.22 -4.79
CA PRO A 92 -2.70 -3.57 -5.95
C PRO A 92 -2.92 -2.38 -6.91
N GLY A 93 -2.45 -1.18 -6.57
CA GLY A 93 -2.69 0.04 -7.33
C GLY A 93 -3.66 1.00 -6.64
N GLY A 94 -4.32 1.86 -7.42
CA GLY A 94 -5.25 2.86 -6.92
C GLY A 94 -5.36 4.07 -7.84
N ASP A 95 -5.40 5.28 -7.27
CA ASP A 95 -5.58 6.51 -8.04
C ASP A 95 -4.48 6.69 -9.11
N VAL A 96 -4.93 6.90 -10.36
CA VAL A 96 -4.07 7.02 -11.54
C VAL A 96 -3.14 8.22 -11.42
N LEU A 97 -3.68 9.39 -11.08
CA LEU A 97 -2.88 10.62 -10.99
C LEU A 97 -1.85 10.52 -9.85
N ALA A 98 -2.26 9.99 -8.70
CA ALA A 98 -1.39 9.73 -7.57
C ALA A 98 -0.22 8.82 -7.98
N SER A 99 -0.50 7.74 -8.72
CA SER A 99 0.51 6.82 -9.23
C SER A 99 1.49 7.52 -10.18
N ASP A 100 1.01 8.38 -11.08
CA ASP A 100 1.86 9.14 -12.00
C ASP A 100 2.74 10.17 -11.29
N LEU A 101 2.18 10.91 -10.33
CA LEU A 101 2.93 11.87 -9.52
C LEU A 101 4.05 11.18 -8.72
N MET A 102 3.77 10.00 -8.15
CA MET A 102 4.78 9.19 -7.46
C MET A 102 5.86 8.69 -8.44
N TRP A 103 5.47 8.18 -9.61
CA TRP A 103 6.42 7.77 -10.66
C TRP A 103 7.37 8.88 -11.06
N ARG A 104 6.86 10.10 -11.28
CA ARG A 104 7.69 11.26 -11.61
C ARG A 104 8.73 11.52 -10.52
N GLU A 105 8.35 11.49 -9.25
CA GLU A 105 9.29 11.75 -8.15
C GLU A 105 10.29 10.61 -7.94
N ILE A 106 9.89 9.36 -8.17
CA ILE A 106 10.81 8.20 -8.17
C ILE A 106 11.80 8.31 -9.33
N LYS A 107 11.38 8.73 -10.55
CA LYS A 107 12.28 8.98 -11.67
C LYS A 107 13.31 10.07 -11.36
N LEU A 108 12.87 11.16 -10.73
CA LEU A 108 13.78 12.24 -10.29
C LEU A 108 14.75 11.75 -9.21
N LEU A 109 14.31 10.86 -8.32
CA LEU A 109 15.19 10.23 -7.34
C LEU A 109 16.23 9.33 -8.03
N ALA A 110 15.79 8.47 -8.96
CA ALA A 110 16.66 7.56 -9.72
C ALA A 110 17.71 8.31 -10.58
N ALA A 111 17.39 9.52 -11.04
CA ALA A 111 18.37 10.37 -11.72
C ALA A 111 19.50 10.88 -10.80
N SER A 112 19.33 10.81 -9.47
CA SER A 112 20.28 11.34 -8.48
C SER A 112 21.03 10.26 -7.69
N LYS A 113 20.44 9.07 -7.52
CA LYS A 113 21.04 7.95 -6.80
C LYS A 113 20.35 6.63 -7.15
N PRO A 114 21.02 5.49 -6.97
CA PRO A 114 20.47 4.17 -7.25
C PRO A 114 19.11 3.90 -6.61
N VAL A 115 18.13 3.53 -7.42
CA VAL A 115 16.80 3.08 -6.95
C VAL A 115 16.51 1.67 -7.47
N VAL A 116 16.21 0.76 -6.53
CA VAL A 116 15.79 -0.61 -6.82
C VAL A 116 14.37 -0.82 -6.29
N ALA A 117 13.43 -1.20 -7.14
CA ALA A 117 12.11 -1.66 -6.72
C ALA A 117 12.19 -3.12 -6.26
N SER A 118 11.62 -3.42 -5.10
CA SER A 118 11.44 -4.76 -4.57
C SER A 118 9.95 -4.99 -4.39
N MET A 119 9.37 -5.82 -5.26
CA MET A 119 7.98 -6.22 -5.16
C MET A 119 7.83 -7.27 -4.06
N ALA A 120 6.81 -7.12 -3.23
CA ALA A 120 6.41 -8.06 -2.20
C ALA A 120 5.33 -9.00 -2.76
N ASP A 121 4.21 -9.15 -2.06
CA ASP A 121 3.14 -10.08 -2.46
C ASP A 121 2.41 -9.54 -3.70
N VAL A 122 2.13 -8.23 -3.73
CA VAL A 122 1.47 -7.58 -4.88
C VAL A 122 2.19 -6.30 -5.30
N ALA A 123 2.42 -6.10 -6.60
CA ALA A 123 2.86 -4.84 -7.17
C ALA A 123 2.25 -4.67 -8.56
N ALA A 124 0.93 -4.47 -8.60
CA ALA A 124 0.12 -4.45 -9.82
C ALA A 124 -0.46 -3.04 -10.07
N SER A 125 -0.81 -2.73 -11.32
CA SER A 125 -1.42 -1.45 -11.72
C SER A 125 -0.59 -0.26 -11.22
N GLY A 126 -1.14 0.64 -10.38
CA GLY A 126 -0.38 1.73 -9.76
C GLY A 126 0.88 1.29 -8.98
N GLY A 127 0.90 0.07 -8.43
CA GLY A 127 2.09 -0.54 -7.84
C GLY A 127 3.19 -0.82 -8.87
N TYR A 128 2.83 -1.38 -10.03
CA TYR A 128 3.76 -1.54 -11.15
C TYR A 128 4.20 -0.18 -11.72
N TYR A 129 3.28 0.79 -11.74
CA TYR A 129 3.55 2.16 -12.13
C TYR A 129 4.67 2.79 -11.29
N MET A 130 4.70 2.56 -9.98
CA MET A 130 5.84 2.97 -9.14
C MET A 130 7.10 2.16 -9.46
N ALA A 131 6.98 0.85 -9.64
CA ALA A 131 8.13 -0.03 -9.86
C ALA A 131 8.89 0.31 -11.14
N MET A 132 8.17 0.59 -12.24
CA MET A 132 8.76 0.95 -13.54
C MET A 132 9.48 2.31 -13.53
N ALA A 133 9.40 3.08 -12.46
CA ALA A 133 10.22 4.27 -12.28
C ALA A 133 11.65 3.97 -11.77
N ALA A 134 11.87 2.80 -11.16
CA ALA A 134 13.17 2.38 -10.66
C ALA A 134 14.09 1.91 -11.80
N GLU A 135 15.40 1.88 -11.54
CA GLU A 135 16.37 1.36 -12.53
C GLU A 135 16.39 -0.18 -12.60
N THR A 136 15.95 -0.83 -11.53
CA THR A 136 15.89 -2.29 -11.45
C THR A 136 14.69 -2.71 -10.62
N ILE A 137 13.96 -3.69 -11.13
CA ILE A 137 12.79 -4.28 -10.52
C ILE A 137 13.12 -5.72 -10.14
N VAL A 138 12.92 -6.04 -8.86
CA VAL A 138 13.09 -7.37 -8.30
C VAL A 138 11.74 -7.86 -7.79
N ALA A 139 11.34 -9.07 -8.14
CA ALA A 139 10.10 -9.69 -7.67
C ALA A 139 10.34 -11.11 -7.17
N GLU A 140 9.56 -11.58 -6.20
CA GLU A 140 9.57 -13.00 -5.84
C GLU A 140 8.84 -13.82 -6.92
N ASN A 141 9.09 -15.13 -6.99
CA ASN A 141 8.47 -16.00 -8.00
C ASN A 141 6.94 -15.87 -8.07
N LEU A 142 6.30 -15.74 -6.91
CA LEU A 142 4.83 -15.71 -6.76
C LEU A 142 4.26 -14.30 -6.56
N THR A 143 5.09 -13.25 -6.66
CA THR A 143 4.59 -11.87 -6.66
C THR A 143 3.53 -11.71 -7.75
N LEU A 144 2.40 -11.06 -7.44
CA LEU A 144 1.42 -10.67 -8.45
C LEU A 144 1.76 -9.26 -8.96
N THR A 145 2.05 -9.13 -10.25
CA THR A 145 2.46 -7.87 -10.86
C THR A 145 1.84 -7.67 -12.25
N GLY A 146 2.33 -6.66 -12.99
CA GLY A 146 1.71 -6.22 -14.23
C GLY A 146 0.42 -5.44 -13.93
N SER A 147 -0.71 -5.94 -14.43
CA SER A 147 -1.98 -5.22 -14.47
C SER A 147 -1.82 -3.81 -15.09
N ILE A 148 -1.06 -3.76 -16.19
CA ILE A 148 -0.85 -2.55 -16.96
C ILE A 148 -2.15 -2.30 -17.72
N GLY A 149 -3.04 -1.54 -17.10
CA GLY A 149 -4.42 -1.35 -17.52
C GLY A 149 -5.09 -0.24 -16.71
N VAL A 150 -6.25 0.20 -17.19
CA VAL A 150 -7.05 1.25 -16.54
C VAL A 150 -8.48 0.78 -16.47
N VAL A 151 -9.07 0.88 -15.28
CA VAL A 151 -10.51 0.68 -15.07
C VAL A 151 -11.09 1.95 -14.48
N THR A 152 -12.21 2.39 -15.04
CA THR A 152 -12.95 3.57 -14.56
C THR A 152 -14.43 3.41 -14.89
N GLY A 153 -15.30 4.10 -14.17
CA GLY A 153 -16.73 3.99 -14.34
C GLY A 153 -17.50 5.05 -13.56
N LYS A 154 -18.79 5.13 -13.83
CA LYS A 154 -19.76 5.96 -13.12
C LYS A 154 -20.86 5.05 -12.56
N VAL A 155 -21.28 5.32 -11.34
CA VAL A 155 -22.44 4.64 -10.76
C VAL A 155 -23.71 5.22 -11.37
N ASN A 156 -24.60 4.36 -11.87
CA ASN A 156 -25.95 4.74 -12.30
C ASN A 156 -26.97 4.22 -11.29
N LEU A 157 -27.66 5.14 -10.63
CA LEU A 157 -28.66 4.93 -9.59
C LEU A 157 -30.09 5.20 -10.07
N GLU A 158 -30.31 5.44 -11.37
CA GLU A 158 -31.64 5.66 -11.99
C GLU A 158 -32.72 4.72 -11.43
N ARG A 159 -32.52 3.41 -11.56
CA ARG A 159 -33.48 2.39 -11.08
C ARG A 159 -33.66 2.37 -9.56
N LEU A 160 -32.62 2.75 -8.81
CA LEU A 160 -32.72 2.86 -7.35
C LEU A 160 -33.63 4.03 -6.97
N TYR A 161 -33.42 5.18 -7.60
CA TYR A 161 -34.22 6.38 -7.41
C TYR A 161 -35.68 6.18 -7.81
N GLU A 162 -35.94 5.52 -8.94
CA GLU A 162 -37.29 5.11 -9.35
C GLU A 162 -37.98 4.26 -8.26
N LYS A 163 -37.26 3.27 -7.72
CA LYS A 163 -37.82 2.34 -6.73
C LYS A 163 -38.19 3.02 -5.41
N ILE A 164 -37.45 4.04 -5.00
CA ILE A 164 -37.71 4.76 -3.75
C ILE A 164 -38.56 6.03 -3.95
N GLY A 165 -39.01 6.29 -5.18
CA GLY A 165 -39.81 7.47 -5.52
C GLY A 165 -39.05 8.80 -5.38
N LEU A 166 -37.72 8.77 -5.46
CA LEU A 166 -36.88 9.98 -5.37
C LEU A 166 -36.62 10.51 -6.79
N ASN A 167 -36.98 11.77 -7.05
CA ASN A 167 -36.55 12.47 -8.26
C ASN A 167 -35.38 13.42 -7.92
N LYS A 168 -34.28 13.29 -8.65
CA LYS A 168 -33.09 14.14 -8.54
C LYS A 168 -32.95 15.01 -9.80
N GLU A 169 -33.31 16.27 -9.67
CA GLU A 169 -33.08 17.29 -10.71
C GLU A 169 -31.71 17.96 -10.53
N ILE A 170 -30.97 18.15 -11.61
CA ILE A 170 -29.67 18.83 -11.61
C ILE A 170 -29.77 20.09 -12.46
N ILE A 171 -29.47 21.25 -11.86
CA ILE A 171 -29.28 22.50 -12.59
C ILE A 171 -27.78 22.67 -12.84
N SER A 172 -27.36 22.53 -14.09
CA SER A 172 -25.96 22.61 -14.50
C SER A 172 -25.75 23.62 -15.63
N ARG A 173 -24.52 24.12 -15.77
CA ARG A 173 -24.12 24.98 -16.90
C ARG A 173 -22.90 24.39 -17.59
N GLY A 174 -23.07 24.04 -18.87
CA GLY A 174 -22.01 23.50 -19.73
C GLY A 174 -22.30 22.06 -20.16
N ARG A 175 -21.96 21.76 -21.42
CA ARG A 175 -22.33 20.49 -22.10
C ARG A 175 -21.90 19.21 -21.36
N TYR A 176 -20.79 19.26 -20.62
CA TYR A 176 -20.22 18.11 -19.91
C TYR A 176 -20.18 18.31 -18.38
N ALA A 177 -20.89 19.31 -17.85
CA ALA A 177 -20.90 19.60 -16.41
C ALA A 177 -21.47 18.45 -15.57
N GLU A 178 -22.29 17.60 -16.18
CA GLU A 178 -22.95 16.47 -15.54
C GLU A 178 -22.19 15.15 -15.68
N LEU A 179 -21.07 15.12 -16.42
CA LEU A 179 -20.39 13.88 -16.83
C LEU A 179 -20.17 12.92 -15.65
N THR A 180 -19.71 13.43 -14.50
CA THR A 180 -19.49 12.63 -13.29
C THR A 180 -20.46 12.95 -12.16
N ALA A 181 -21.41 13.88 -12.36
CA ALA A 181 -22.33 14.35 -11.32
C ALA A 181 -23.75 13.76 -11.46
N ALA A 182 -24.17 13.46 -12.70
CA ALA A 182 -25.45 12.85 -12.97
C ALA A 182 -25.39 11.35 -12.70
N GLU A 183 -25.76 10.93 -11.49
CA GLU A 183 -25.91 9.52 -11.11
C GLU A 183 -27.32 8.98 -11.36
N GLN A 184 -28.31 9.85 -11.61
CA GLN A 184 -29.70 9.50 -11.87
C GLN A 184 -30.00 9.05 -13.31
N ARG A 185 -28.99 9.00 -14.18
CA ARG A 185 -29.12 8.60 -15.59
C ARG A 185 -27.83 7.99 -16.13
N PRO A 186 -27.89 7.19 -17.21
CA PRO A 186 -26.68 6.77 -17.94
C PRO A 186 -25.95 7.98 -18.55
N PHE A 187 -24.75 7.73 -19.07
CA PHE A 187 -24.07 8.70 -19.93
C PHE A 187 -24.91 8.97 -21.18
N ARG A 188 -24.91 10.23 -21.63
CA ARG A 188 -25.27 10.55 -23.02
C ARG A 188 -24.20 9.99 -23.97
N ASP A 189 -24.53 9.81 -25.25
CA ASP A 189 -23.61 9.19 -26.20
C ASP A 189 -22.27 9.94 -26.32
N ASP A 190 -22.31 11.28 -26.34
CA ASP A 190 -21.11 12.13 -26.39
C ASP A 190 -20.32 12.16 -25.07
N GLU A 191 -21.01 12.06 -23.94
CA GLU A 191 -20.40 11.88 -22.62
C GLU A 191 -19.68 10.53 -22.53
N ALA A 192 -20.30 9.45 -23.02
CA ALA A 192 -19.72 8.12 -23.05
C ALA A 192 -18.47 8.07 -23.93
N GLU A 193 -18.52 8.66 -25.13
CA GLU A 193 -17.36 8.77 -26.02
C GLU A 193 -16.21 9.55 -25.36
N LEU A 194 -16.52 10.70 -24.75
CA LEU A 194 -15.51 11.52 -24.05
C LEU A 194 -14.88 10.76 -22.88
N PHE A 195 -15.69 10.07 -22.08
CA PHE A 195 -15.24 9.30 -20.93
C PHE A 195 -14.35 8.12 -21.36
N ALA A 196 -14.76 7.38 -22.40
CA ALA A 196 -13.98 6.28 -22.98
C ALA A 196 -12.64 6.78 -23.55
N LYS A 197 -12.65 7.92 -24.26
CA LYS A 197 -11.43 8.54 -24.80
C LYS A 197 -10.47 8.96 -23.68
N SER A 198 -10.99 9.48 -22.57
CA SER A 198 -10.19 9.80 -21.39
C SER A 198 -9.50 8.55 -20.82
N ALA A 199 -10.24 7.46 -20.63
CA ALA A 199 -9.70 6.19 -20.15
C ALA A 199 -8.61 5.64 -21.10
N GLN A 200 -8.85 5.71 -22.41
CA GLN A 200 -7.91 5.28 -23.44
C GLN A 200 -6.60 6.10 -23.42
N ASN A 201 -6.69 7.41 -23.18
CA ASN A 201 -5.51 8.27 -23.07
C ASN A 201 -4.65 7.89 -21.86
N VAL A 202 -5.29 7.61 -20.71
CA VAL A 202 -4.58 7.13 -19.52
C VAL A 202 -3.90 5.79 -19.80
N TYR A 203 -4.60 4.85 -20.43
CA TYR A 203 -4.03 3.54 -20.77
C TYR A 203 -2.80 3.67 -21.66
N ARG A 204 -2.89 4.47 -22.74
CA ARG A 204 -1.75 4.73 -23.64
C ARG A 204 -0.57 5.31 -22.87
N SER A 205 -0.80 6.32 -22.03
CA SER A 205 0.25 6.92 -21.20
C SER A 205 0.93 5.90 -20.29
N PHE A 206 0.16 5.01 -19.63
CA PHE A 206 0.73 3.96 -18.78
C PHE A 206 1.54 2.95 -19.60
N ARG A 207 0.93 2.37 -20.65
CA ARG A 207 1.58 1.41 -21.54
C ARG A 207 2.87 1.96 -22.14
N ASP A 208 2.85 3.19 -22.65
CA ASP A 208 4.00 3.77 -23.34
C ASP A 208 5.15 4.07 -22.36
N LYS A 209 4.82 4.51 -21.12
CA LYS A 209 5.83 4.64 -20.04
C LYS A 209 6.40 3.30 -19.62
N ALA A 210 5.57 2.26 -19.54
CA ALA A 210 6.01 0.91 -19.23
C ALA A 210 6.94 0.39 -20.34
N ALA A 211 6.54 0.54 -21.61
CA ALA A 211 7.34 0.18 -22.78
C ALA A 211 8.72 0.86 -22.76
N SER A 212 8.73 2.17 -22.53
CA SER A 212 9.97 2.96 -22.41
C SER A 212 10.84 2.50 -21.24
N SER A 213 10.26 2.27 -20.06
CA SER A 213 10.99 1.82 -18.88
C SER A 213 11.65 0.45 -19.10
N ARG A 214 10.95 -0.45 -19.78
CA ARG A 214 11.41 -1.82 -20.04
C ARG A 214 12.19 -1.96 -21.34
N SER A 215 12.52 -0.84 -22.00
CA SER A 215 13.25 -0.82 -23.27
C SER A 215 12.63 -1.72 -24.34
N MET A 216 11.31 -1.76 -24.42
CA MET A 216 10.55 -2.52 -25.42
C MET A 216 9.67 -1.60 -26.26
N THR A 217 9.32 -2.05 -27.46
CA THR A 217 8.39 -1.35 -28.34
C THR A 217 6.99 -1.31 -27.72
N VAL A 218 6.21 -0.31 -28.08
CA VAL A 218 4.81 -0.18 -27.66
C VAL A 218 3.98 -1.43 -28.01
N ASP A 219 4.19 -2.01 -29.20
CA ASP A 219 3.44 -3.20 -29.65
C ASP A 219 3.74 -4.43 -28.77
N LYS A 220 5.02 -4.72 -28.50
CA LYS A 220 5.41 -5.75 -27.52
C LYS A 220 4.84 -5.51 -26.13
N MET A 221 4.79 -4.26 -25.68
CA MET A 221 4.18 -3.95 -24.39
C MET A 221 2.66 -4.19 -24.41
N GLU A 222 1.98 -3.90 -25.51
CA GLU A 222 0.54 -4.20 -25.68
C GLU A 222 0.25 -5.71 -25.52
N GLU A 223 1.12 -6.58 -26.05
CA GLU A 223 1.00 -8.04 -25.95
C GLU A 223 1.05 -8.57 -24.51
N VAL A 224 1.65 -7.83 -23.57
CA VAL A 224 1.78 -8.22 -22.16
C VAL A 224 0.99 -7.31 -21.21
N ALA A 225 0.43 -6.20 -21.71
CA ALA A 225 -0.42 -5.26 -20.98
C ALA A 225 -1.90 -5.71 -20.99
N GLN A 226 -2.83 -4.80 -21.28
CA GLN A 226 -4.28 -5.05 -21.32
C GLN A 226 -4.89 -5.49 -19.98
N GLY A 227 -4.32 -5.00 -18.87
CA GLY A 227 -4.81 -5.30 -17.53
C GLY A 227 -4.47 -6.70 -17.01
N ARG A 228 -3.76 -7.54 -17.77
CA ARG A 228 -3.34 -8.88 -17.35
C ARG A 228 -2.41 -8.84 -16.13
N VAL A 229 -2.66 -9.72 -15.17
CA VAL A 229 -1.80 -9.95 -14.01
C VAL A 229 -0.84 -11.08 -14.34
N TRP A 230 0.42 -10.92 -13.94
CA TRP A 230 1.48 -11.91 -14.13
C TRP A 230 2.07 -12.31 -12.77
N THR A 231 2.50 -13.57 -12.66
CA THR A 231 3.39 -13.97 -11.56
C THR A 231 4.76 -13.32 -11.74
N GLY A 232 5.57 -13.21 -10.69
CA GLY A 232 6.91 -12.64 -10.79
C GLY A 232 7.80 -13.44 -11.75
N ASN A 233 7.64 -14.76 -11.79
CA ASN A 233 8.36 -15.63 -12.72
C ASN A 233 7.97 -15.38 -14.19
N ASP A 234 6.68 -15.26 -14.47
CA ASP A 234 6.20 -14.93 -15.83
C ASP A 234 6.61 -13.51 -16.21
N ALA A 235 6.48 -12.55 -15.29
CA ALA A 235 6.88 -11.17 -15.48
C ALA A 235 8.38 -11.03 -15.79
N ALA A 236 9.25 -11.83 -15.18
CA ALA A 236 10.66 -11.88 -15.53
C ALA A 236 10.88 -12.42 -16.95
N SER A 237 10.19 -13.50 -17.31
CA SER A 237 10.27 -14.10 -18.65
C SER A 237 9.76 -13.16 -19.76
N LEU A 238 8.77 -12.32 -19.44
CA LEU A 238 8.20 -11.30 -20.33
C LEU A 238 8.97 -9.96 -20.31
N GLY A 239 10.04 -9.85 -19.52
CA GLY A 239 10.84 -8.63 -19.41
C GLY A 239 10.18 -7.48 -18.62
N LEU A 240 9.10 -7.75 -17.88
CA LEU A 240 8.44 -6.79 -16.99
C LEU A 240 9.20 -6.58 -15.67
N VAL A 241 10.05 -7.54 -15.28
CA VAL A 241 10.90 -7.53 -14.08
C VAL A 241 12.34 -7.91 -14.47
N ASP A 242 13.34 -7.41 -13.75
CA ASP A 242 14.76 -7.63 -14.08
C ASP A 242 15.36 -8.85 -13.38
N ALA A 243 14.88 -9.19 -12.18
CA ALA A 243 15.42 -10.31 -11.42
C ALA A 243 14.39 -10.94 -10.48
N ILE A 244 14.53 -12.25 -10.27
CA ILE A 244 13.81 -12.97 -9.24
C ILE A 244 14.53 -12.85 -7.89
N GLY A 245 13.78 -12.55 -6.83
CA GLY A 245 14.20 -12.59 -5.44
C GLY A 245 13.50 -11.57 -4.53
N GLY A 246 13.89 -11.59 -3.26
CA GLY A 246 13.32 -10.73 -2.24
C GLY A 246 14.10 -9.44 -1.96
N ILE A 247 13.81 -8.87 -0.78
CA ILE A 247 14.46 -7.66 -0.29
C ILE A 247 15.98 -7.81 -0.18
N SER A 248 16.48 -9.00 0.18
CA SER A 248 17.92 -9.27 0.28
C SER A 248 18.62 -9.12 -1.07
N ARG A 249 17.99 -9.59 -2.16
CA ARG A 249 18.50 -9.44 -3.52
C ARG A 249 18.44 -7.97 -3.97
N ALA A 250 17.35 -7.27 -3.67
CA ALA A 250 17.21 -5.85 -3.95
C ALA A 250 18.28 -4.99 -3.23
N VAL A 251 18.58 -5.30 -1.97
CA VAL A 251 19.66 -4.64 -1.20
C VAL A 251 21.03 -4.93 -1.80
N ALA A 252 21.30 -6.17 -2.23
CA ALA A 252 22.56 -6.51 -2.90
C ALA A 252 22.75 -5.72 -4.21
N ILE A 253 21.70 -5.62 -5.03
CA ILE A 253 21.72 -4.82 -6.27
C ILE A 253 21.89 -3.33 -5.95
N ALA A 254 21.22 -2.83 -4.91
CA ALA A 254 21.35 -1.44 -4.46
C ALA A 254 22.79 -1.12 -4.00
N LYS A 255 23.46 -2.03 -3.28
CA LYS A 255 24.88 -1.90 -2.93
C LYS A 255 25.77 -1.85 -4.16
N GLN A 256 25.57 -2.78 -5.09
CA GLN A 256 26.35 -2.85 -6.32
C GLN A 256 26.23 -1.55 -7.14
N LYS A 257 25.00 -1.07 -7.35
CA LYS A 257 24.75 0.20 -8.07
C LYS A 257 25.31 1.43 -7.34
N ALA A 258 25.44 1.37 -6.02
CA ALA A 258 26.07 2.42 -5.21
C ALA A 258 27.59 2.28 -5.09
N ASN A 259 28.21 1.36 -5.84
CA ASN A 259 29.65 1.04 -5.76
C ASN A 259 30.10 0.67 -4.34
N LEU A 260 29.25 -0.04 -3.60
CA LEU A 260 29.57 -0.58 -2.27
C LEU A 260 29.90 -2.07 -2.41
N PRO A 261 30.98 -2.57 -1.76
CA PRO A 261 31.27 -4.00 -1.70
C PRO A 261 30.09 -4.78 -1.11
N LEU A 262 29.82 -5.98 -1.64
CA LEU A 262 28.65 -6.78 -1.24
C LEU A 262 28.74 -7.25 0.22
N ASP A 263 29.94 -7.58 0.68
CA ASP A 263 30.31 -7.98 2.04
C ASP A 263 30.33 -6.81 3.03
N LYS A 264 30.48 -5.57 2.54
CA LYS A 264 30.47 -4.37 3.39
C LYS A 264 29.13 -4.23 4.12
N GLN A 265 29.18 -4.09 5.43
CA GLN A 265 27.99 -3.88 6.25
C GLN A 265 27.44 -2.46 6.06
N VAL A 266 26.11 -2.35 5.91
CA VAL A 266 25.39 -1.10 5.67
C VAL A 266 24.20 -1.01 6.59
N THR A 267 23.81 0.21 6.98
CA THR A 267 22.59 0.39 7.77
C THR A 267 21.39 0.52 6.84
N LEU A 268 20.45 -0.41 6.97
CA LEU A 268 19.14 -0.29 6.35
C LEU A 268 18.28 0.62 7.21
N VAL A 269 17.94 1.79 6.67
CA VAL A 269 17.10 2.78 7.34
C VAL A 269 15.70 2.66 6.76
N GLU A 270 14.81 1.99 7.48
CA GLU A 270 13.42 1.89 7.09
C GLU A 270 12.69 3.19 7.44
N LEU A 271 12.20 3.87 6.40
CA LEU A 271 11.43 5.10 6.54
C LEU A 271 9.95 4.74 6.74
N SER A 272 9.69 4.07 7.85
CA SER A 272 8.35 3.65 8.25
C SER A 272 7.70 4.69 9.17
N ARG A 273 6.55 5.18 8.67
CA ARG A 273 5.62 6.19 9.24
C ARG A 273 6.19 7.60 9.44
N PRO A 274 5.38 8.66 9.24
CA PRO A 274 5.59 9.88 9.99
C PRO A 274 5.67 9.47 11.47
N SER A 275 6.74 9.84 12.17
CA SER A 275 6.69 9.88 13.63
C SER A 275 5.48 10.74 13.96
N ILE A 276 4.44 10.14 14.56
CA ILE A 276 3.30 10.92 15.04
C ILE A 276 3.91 11.91 16.03
N SER A 277 3.86 13.20 15.71
CA SER A 277 4.44 14.19 16.60
C SER A 277 3.57 14.28 17.87
N LEU A 278 4.18 14.53 19.03
CA LEU A 278 3.43 14.77 20.28
C LEU A 278 2.26 15.78 20.09
N PRO A 279 2.41 16.87 19.31
CA PRO A 279 1.30 17.76 18.96
C PRO A 279 0.14 17.09 18.20
N GLN A 280 0.41 16.09 17.33
CA GLN A 280 -0.65 15.33 16.64
C GLN A 280 -1.38 14.37 17.57
N ILE A 281 -0.68 13.82 18.58
CA ILE A 281 -1.30 13.00 19.63
C ILE A 281 -2.21 13.89 20.51
N LEU A 282 -1.70 15.04 20.96
CA LEU A 282 -2.43 16.01 21.77
C LEU A 282 -3.63 16.60 21.00
N GLY A 283 -3.46 16.92 19.72
CA GLY A 283 -4.53 17.41 18.86
C GLY A 283 -5.62 16.37 18.63
N ALA A 284 -5.26 15.10 18.42
CA ALA A 284 -6.22 14.01 18.30
C ALA A 284 -6.99 13.76 19.60
N LEU A 285 -6.33 13.80 20.77
CA LEU A 285 -6.97 13.71 22.09
C LEU A 285 -7.91 14.89 22.36
N GLY A 286 -7.52 16.11 22.01
CA GLY A 286 -8.36 17.30 22.16
C GLY A 286 -9.59 17.32 21.24
N SER A 287 -9.46 16.79 20.01
CA SER A 287 -10.59 16.71 19.07
C SER A 287 -11.53 15.52 19.31
N SER A 288 -11.07 14.47 20.01
CA SER A 288 -11.85 13.27 20.25
C SER A 288 -12.89 13.45 21.36
N ILE A 289 -12.62 14.32 22.34
CA ILE A 289 -13.59 14.62 23.40
C ILE A 289 -14.78 15.43 22.85
N ALA A 290 -14.57 16.28 21.85
CA ALA A 290 -15.65 17.11 21.29
C ALA A 290 -16.47 16.42 20.18
N LYS A 291 -15.95 15.36 19.55
CA LYS A 291 -16.61 14.68 18.40
C LYS A 291 -17.12 13.27 18.69
N ALA A 292 -16.79 12.69 19.85
CA ALA A 292 -17.33 11.39 20.25
C ALA A 292 -18.86 11.44 20.41
N ASP A 293 -19.39 12.52 20.99
CA ASP A 293 -20.83 12.66 21.20
C ASP A 293 -21.63 12.77 19.90
N GLU A 294 -21.06 13.40 18.87
CA GLU A 294 -21.71 13.60 17.57
C GLU A 294 -21.73 12.30 16.74
N ALA A 295 -20.61 11.56 16.73
CA ALA A 295 -20.50 10.27 16.05
C ALA A 295 -21.32 9.15 16.72
N ILE A 296 -21.47 9.20 18.05
CA ILE A 296 -22.32 8.24 18.80
C ILE A 296 -23.81 8.56 18.55
N LYS A 297 -24.19 9.83 18.38
CA LYS A 297 -25.55 10.24 18.03
C LYS A 297 -25.94 9.79 16.63
N GLU A 298 -25.06 9.99 15.64
CA GLU A 298 -25.30 9.51 14.27
C GLU A 298 -25.38 7.98 14.20
N LEU A 299 -24.55 7.27 14.99
CA LEU A 299 -24.60 5.80 15.06
C LEU A 299 -25.90 5.29 15.70
N LEU A 300 -26.42 5.99 16.72
CA LEU A 300 -27.68 5.66 17.37
C LEU A 300 -28.90 5.92 16.46
N GLU A 301 -28.88 6.96 15.63
CA GLU A 301 -29.93 7.21 14.62
C GLU A 301 -29.93 6.16 13.49
N VAL A 302 -28.75 5.68 13.09
CA VAL A 302 -28.60 4.60 12.11
C VAL A 302 -29.02 3.24 12.69
N MET A 303 -28.77 3.00 13.98
CA MET A 303 -29.19 1.76 14.64
C MET A 303 -30.68 1.74 14.99
N ALA A 304 -31.31 2.90 15.23
CA ALA A 304 -32.74 3.00 15.50
C ALA A 304 -33.63 2.85 14.26
N SER A 305 -33.05 2.82 13.05
CA SER A 305 -33.79 2.77 11.77
C SER A 305 -33.73 1.41 11.06
N SER A 306 -33.17 0.35 11.67
CA SER A 306 -33.13 -0.98 11.06
C SER A 306 -34.02 -2.00 11.79
N ASP A 307 -35.34 -1.83 11.67
CA ASP A 307 -36.23 -2.97 11.83
C ASP A 307 -36.22 -3.79 10.51
N GLY A 308 -35.61 -4.97 10.61
CA GLY A 308 -35.89 -6.09 9.71
C GLY A 308 -35.12 -6.16 8.39
N ILE A 309 -33.94 -6.79 8.41
CA ILE A 309 -33.53 -7.71 7.33
C ILE A 309 -32.84 -8.91 7.96
N GLN A 310 -33.59 -10.00 8.07
CA GLN A 310 -33.12 -11.30 8.51
C GLN A 310 -32.57 -12.06 7.29
N ALA A 311 -31.23 -12.16 7.17
CA ALA A 311 -30.60 -13.08 6.23
C ALA A 311 -30.15 -14.32 7.01
N ARG A 312 -30.86 -15.43 6.80
CA ARG A 312 -30.48 -16.77 7.30
C ARG A 312 -29.29 -17.28 6.51
N MET A 313 -28.28 -17.78 7.24
CA MET A 313 -27.25 -18.67 6.70
C MET A 313 -27.13 -19.86 7.65
N ASP A 314 -27.58 -21.02 7.17
CA ASP A 314 -27.40 -22.30 7.86
C ASP A 314 -25.92 -22.69 7.89
N GLY A 315 -25.45 -23.21 9.03
CA GLY A 315 -24.30 -24.13 9.03
C GLY A 315 -22.99 -23.70 9.69
N ILE A 316 -22.95 -22.71 10.58
CA ILE A 316 -21.78 -22.51 11.47
C ILE A 316 -22.27 -22.38 12.91
N MET A 317 -22.18 -23.47 13.67
CA MET A 317 -22.25 -23.43 15.13
C MET A 317 -20.97 -22.77 15.65
N LEU A 318 -21.07 -21.51 16.05
CA LEU A 318 -20.14 -20.91 17.00
C LEU A 318 -20.81 -21.01 18.37
N GLU A 319 -20.30 -21.89 19.22
CA GLU A 319 -20.64 -21.91 20.64
C GLU A 319 -20.32 -20.54 21.25
N GLN A 320 -21.33 -19.93 21.86
CA GLN A 320 -21.16 -18.77 22.74
C GLN A 320 -20.29 -19.17 23.94
N LEU A 321 -19.15 -18.51 24.09
CA LEU A 321 -18.52 -18.38 25.40
C LEU A 321 -19.28 -17.30 26.17
N ASP A 322 -20.29 -17.73 26.93
CA ASP A 322 -20.91 -16.90 27.96
C ASP A 322 -19.88 -16.52 29.02
N GLY A 323 -19.80 -15.22 29.36
CA GLY A 323 -19.28 -14.79 30.66
C GLY A 323 -18.07 -13.86 30.71
N ALA A 324 -17.88 -12.91 29.77
CA ALA A 324 -16.95 -11.81 29.99
C ALA A 324 -17.51 -10.46 29.51
N SER A 325 -17.66 -9.49 30.42
CA SER A 325 -18.05 -8.13 30.07
C SER A 325 -16.97 -7.46 29.20
N HIS A 326 -17.38 -6.90 28.07
CA HIS A 326 -16.50 -6.23 27.10
C HIS A 326 -15.70 -5.04 27.69
N ASP A 327 -16.19 -4.45 28.78
CA ASP A 327 -15.50 -3.35 29.47
C ASP A 327 -14.16 -3.79 30.09
N SER A 328 -14.02 -5.05 30.49
CA SER A 328 -12.81 -5.55 31.16
C SER A 328 -11.60 -5.67 30.22
N ILE A 329 -11.83 -5.96 28.93
CA ILE A 329 -10.78 -6.20 27.94
C ILE A 329 -10.17 -4.88 27.45
N ILE A 330 -11.02 -3.87 27.25
CA ILE A 330 -10.59 -2.54 26.79
C ILE A 330 -9.80 -1.82 27.90
N PHE A 331 -10.26 -1.92 29.16
CA PHE A 331 -9.52 -1.35 30.30
C PHE A 331 -8.16 -2.02 30.53
N ALA A 332 -8.05 -3.34 30.32
CA ALA A 332 -6.77 -4.04 30.39
C ALA A 332 -5.79 -3.57 29.31
N LEU A 333 -6.28 -3.38 28.07
CA LEU A 333 -5.47 -2.89 26.94
C LEU A 333 -4.97 -1.44 27.15
N ILE A 334 -5.78 -0.58 27.78
CA ILE A 334 -5.40 0.81 28.08
C ILE A 334 -4.37 0.86 29.23
N LYS A 335 -4.54 0.02 30.26
CA LYS A 335 -3.61 -0.07 31.39
C LYS A 335 -2.22 -0.59 30.98
N ASP A 336 -2.18 -1.56 30.06
CA ASP A 336 -0.93 -2.10 29.51
C ASP A 336 -0.21 -1.10 28.58
N TYR A 337 -0.96 -0.21 27.92
CA TYR A 337 -0.40 0.85 27.09
C TYR A 337 0.22 1.97 27.94
N LEU A 338 -0.45 2.37 29.03
CA LEU A 338 0.03 3.43 29.93
C LEU A 338 1.21 3.01 30.81
N SER A 339 1.36 1.71 31.09
CA SER A 339 2.49 1.16 31.85
C SER A 339 3.77 0.94 31.00
N CYS A 340 3.70 1.19 29.68
CA CYS A 340 4.83 1.10 28.75
C CYS A 340 5.36 2.47 28.27
N LEU A 341 4.88 3.58 28.87
CA LEU A 341 5.48 4.92 28.76
C LEU A 341 6.47 5.15 29.91
#